data_AF-A0A0M6W9U2-F1
#
_entry.id   AF-A0A0M6W9U2-F1
#
_cell.length_a   1.000
_cell.length_b   1.000
_cell.length_c   1.000
_cell.angle_alpha   90.00
_cell.angle_beta   90.00
_cell.angle_gamma   90.00
#
_symmetry.space_group_name_H-M   'P 1'
#
loop_
_entity.id
_entity.type
_entity.pdbx_description
1 polymer ?
#
loop_
_entity_poly.entity_id
_entity_poly.type
_entity_poly.pdbx_seq_one_letter_code
_entity_poly.pdbx_strand_id
1 'polypeptide(L)'
;MYIMAHKKFQVPDKNGYIPLQVGSALNEDLGYQKDDTGIQISAKNKTYCELTGMYWIWKNIQCDNVGICHYRRYFVQDELLTIEYMEQCLKKYDIIVPDSGMTMYENVYKHYENRHKIKDLNICGEVLLQKYPKDYAAFKWSLERNFMSLGNMVITSKTLYDEYCSWLFDILFEVEKRINIENYDDYQKRVFGFLSERLFRTWLLNRPLKVREERVLFIDEQ
;
A
#
# COMPACT_ATOMS: atom_id res chain seq x y z
N MET A 1 -5.98 -12.45 -6.00
CA MET A 1 -5.44 -11.84 -4.76
C MET A 1 -3.92 -12.01 -4.75
N TYR A 2 -3.13 -10.94 -4.84
CA TYR A 2 -1.67 -11.03 -4.78
C TYR A 2 -1.15 -10.88 -3.35
N ILE A 3 -0.21 -11.74 -2.96
CA ILE A 3 0.43 -11.74 -1.66
C ILE A 3 1.87 -11.24 -1.82
N MET A 4 2.15 -10.04 -1.34
CA MET A 4 3.49 -9.45 -1.38
C MET A 4 4.41 -10.16 -0.40
N ALA A 5 5.52 -10.71 -0.89
CA ALA A 5 6.47 -11.48 -0.10
C ALA A 5 7.93 -11.13 -0.44
N HIS A 6 8.78 -11.02 0.57
CA HIS A 6 10.25 -10.88 0.42
C HIS A 6 11.00 -12.07 1.04
N LYS A 7 10.28 -13.07 1.54
CA LYS A 7 10.82 -14.31 2.09
C LYS A 7 9.86 -15.46 1.80
N LYS A 8 10.36 -16.70 1.82
CA LYS A 8 9.52 -17.90 1.76
C LYS A 8 8.50 -17.86 2.90
N PHE A 9 7.30 -18.29 2.61
CA PHE A 9 6.22 -18.42 3.58
C PHE A 9 5.29 -19.56 3.18
N GLN A 10 4.48 -20.02 4.13
CA GLN A 10 3.40 -20.95 3.83
C GLN A 10 2.30 -20.20 3.08
N VAL A 11 2.22 -20.42 1.77
CA VAL A 11 1.15 -19.89 0.95
C VAL A 11 -0.16 -20.51 1.45
N PRO A 12 -1.22 -19.71 1.72
CA PRO A 12 -2.50 -20.25 2.12
C PRO A 12 -3.02 -21.25 1.10
N ASP A 13 -3.54 -22.39 1.57
CA ASP A 13 -4.21 -23.39 0.74
C ASP A 13 -5.62 -22.91 0.39
N LYS A 14 -5.68 -21.81 -0.38
CA LYS A 14 -6.93 -21.16 -0.79
C LYS A 14 -6.80 -20.64 -2.21
N ASN A 15 -7.72 -21.09 -3.08
CA ASN A 15 -7.73 -20.72 -4.48
C ASN A 15 -7.77 -19.19 -4.68
N GLY A 16 -7.02 -18.71 -5.67
CA GLY A 16 -6.98 -17.30 -6.06
C GLY A 16 -6.00 -16.41 -5.28
N TYR A 17 -5.26 -16.97 -4.32
CA TYR A 17 -4.13 -16.31 -3.67
C TYR A 17 -2.81 -16.64 -4.38
N ILE A 18 -2.13 -15.60 -4.85
CA ILE A 18 -0.96 -15.69 -5.74
C ILE A 18 0.22 -15.01 -5.04
N PRO A 19 1.29 -15.74 -4.64
CA PRO A 19 2.48 -15.10 -4.10
C PRO A 19 3.20 -14.29 -5.18
N LEU A 20 3.54 -13.04 -4.84
CA LEU A 20 4.35 -12.13 -5.65
C LEU A 20 5.59 -11.74 -4.84
N GLN A 21 6.75 -12.18 -5.33
CA GLN A 21 8.04 -11.79 -4.78
C GLN A 21 8.31 -10.31 -5.11
N VAL A 22 8.51 -9.51 -4.08
CA VAL A 22 8.90 -8.10 -4.18
C VAL A 22 10.39 -7.94 -3.99
N GLY A 23 11.00 -7.01 -4.72
CA GLY A 23 12.46 -6.80 -4.67
C GLY A 23 13.26 -7.94 -5.28
N SER A 24 12.70 -8.66 -6.24
CA SER A 24 13.35 -9.77 -6.94
C SER A 24 14.65 -9.36 -7.62
N ALA A 25 14.75 -8.10 -8.09
CA ALA A 25 15.98 -7.55 -8.67
C ALA A 25 17.16 -7.47 -7.69
N LEU A 26 16.92 -7.63 -6.38
CA LEU A 26 17.91 -7.51 -5.31
C LEU A 26 18.13 -8.80 -4.53
N ASN A 27 17.33 -9.83 -4.76
CA ASN A 27 17.26 -11.03 -3.91
C ASN A 27 17.18 -12.31 -4.74
N GLU A 28 17.51 -13.44 -4.11
CA GLU A 28 17.39 -14.76 -4.76
C GLU A 28 15.93 -15.12 -5.06
N ASP A 29 15.75 -15.97 -6.06
CA ASP A 29 14.42 -16.42 -6.51
C ASP A 29 13.75 -17.31 -5.45
N LEU A 30 12.56 -16.89 -5.00
CA LEU A 30 11.74 -17.62 -4.04
C LEU A 30 10.78 -18.59 -4.74
N GLY A 31 10.88 -18.79 -6.06
CA GLY A 31 9.99 -19.65 -6.85
C GLY A 31 8.56 -19.13 -6.93
N TYR A 32 8.37 -17.81 -6.82
CA TYR A 32 7.09 -17.13 -6.93
C TYR A 32 7.06 -16.29 -8.22
N GLN A 33 5.88 -15.73 -8.56
CA GLN A 33 5.84 -14.65 -9.55
C GLN A 33 6.76 -13.52 -9.07
N LYS A 34 7.51 -12.90 -9.97
CA LYS A 34 8.50 -11.87 -9.62
C LYS A 34 8.09 -10.49 -10.13
N ASP A 35 8.42 -9.47 -9.35
CA ASP A 35 8.21 -8.06 -9.67
C ASP A 35 9.31 -7.42 -10.54
N ASP A 36 10.34 -8.17 -10.94
CA ASP A 36 11.49 -7.69 -11.73
C ASP A 36 11.35 -7.93 -13.25
N THR A 37 10.13 -8.20 -13.72
CA THR A 37 9.81 -8.44 -15.12
C THR A 37 8.96 -7.32 -15.73
N GLY A 38 9.00 -7.12 -17.05
CA GLY A 38 8.19 -6.10 -17.72
C GLY A 38 8.52 -4.67 -17.25
N ILE A 39 7.49 -3.83 -17.06
CA ILE A 39 7.65 -2.47 -16.54
C ILE A 39 7.66 -2.51 -15.01
N GLN A 40 8.75 -2.09 -14.38
CA GLN A 40 8.99 -2.36 -12.96
C GLN A 40 9.84 -1.31 -12.23
N ILE A 41 9.81 -1.38 -10.89
CA ILE A 41 10.69 -0.65 -9.97
C ILE A 41 11.25 -1.56 -8.84
N SER A 42 11.34 -2.87 -9.07
CA SER A 42 11.84 -3.91 -8.14
C SER A 42 13.17 -3.54 -7.49
N ALA A 43 14.12 -2.95 -8.24
CA ALA A 43 15.40 -2.51 -7.70
C ALA A 43 15.27 -1.41 -6.61
N LYS A 44 14.10 -0.77 -6.50
CA LYS A 44 13.78 0.23 -5.46
C LYS A 44 13.13 -0.37 -4.21
N ASN A 45 13.06 -1.70 -4.07
CA ASN A 45 12.36 -2.35 -2.96
C ASN A 45 12.87 -1.96 -1.57
N LYS A 46 14.17 -1.65 -1.42
CA LYS A 46 14.73 -1.15 -0.15
C LYS A 46 14.07 0.15 0.34
N THR A 47 13.49 0.95 -0.56
CA THR A 47 12.85 2.23 -0.23
C THR A 47 11.34 2.24 -0.45
N TYR A 48 10.86 1.52 -1.48
CA TYR A 48 9.44 1.40 -1.83
C TYR A 48 8.74 0.19 -1.20
N CYS A 49 9.49 -0.77 -0.65
CA CYS A 49 8.94 -1.99 -0.04
C CYS A 49 7.91 -2.69 -0.95
N GLU A 50 6.78 -3.11 -0.41
CA GLU A 50 5.69 -3.79 -1.14
C GLU A 50 5.10 -2.96 -2.30
N LEU A 51 5.34 -1.63 -2.34
CA LEU A 51 4.90 -0.80 -3.47
C LEU A 51 5.57 -1.19 -4.78
N THR A 52 6.72 -1.86 -4.75
CA THR A 52 7.35 -2.42 -5.96
C THR A 52 6.47 -3.47 -6.64
N GLY A 53 5.86 -4.36 -5.85
CA GLY A 53 4.85 -5.30 -6.33
C GLY A 53 3.56 -4.61 -6.77
N MET A 54 3.12 -3.57 -6.06
CA MET A 54 1.96 -2.77 -6.50
C MET A 54 2.20 -2.12 -7.88
N TYR A 55 3.35 -1.48 -8.06
CA TYR A 55 3.71 -0.88 -9.33
C TYR A 55 3.76 -1.91 -10.46
N TRP A 56 4.33 -3.09 -10.17
CA TRP A 56 4.40 -4.18 -11.14
C TRP A 56 3.01 -4.66 -11.55
N ILE A 57 2.09 -4.86 -10.60
CA ILE A 57 0.70 -5.25 -10.90
C ILE A 57 0.02 -4.18 -11.76
N TRP A 58 0.18 -2.91 -11.39
CA TRP A 58 -0.40 -1.78 -12.13
C TRP A 58 0.00 -1.81 -13.61
N LYS A 59 1.28 -2.06 -13.89
CA LYS A 59 1.81 -1.95 -15.26
C LYS A 59 1.69 -3.21 -16.10
N ASN A 60 1.63 -4.39 -15.48
CA ASN A 60 1.80 -5.65 -16.20
C ASN A 60 0.57 -6.57 -16.17
N ILE A 61 -0.38 -6.33 -15.26
CA ILE A 61 -1.55 -7.20 -15.10
C ILE A 61 -2.79 -6.56 -15.71
N GLN A 62 -3.58 -7.39 -16.40
CA GLN A 62 -4.93 -7.07 -16.89
C GLN A 62 -5.91 -8.04 -16.22
N CYS A 63 -6.91 -7.50 -15.55
CA CYS A 63 -7.95 -8.24 -14.84
C CYS A 63 -9.14 -7.33 -14.55
N ASP A 64 -10.28 -7.88 -14.14
CA ASP A 64 -11.44 -7.08 -13.76
C ASP A 64 -11.28 -6.49 -12.35
N ASN A 65 -10.83 -7.33 -11.41
CA ASN A 65 -10.61 -6.99 -10.01
C ASN A 65 -9.19 -7.34 -9.59
N VAL A 66 -8.62 -6.52 -8.71
CA VAL A 66 -7.28 -6.69 -8.14
C VAL A 66 -7.36 -6.60 -6.63
N GLY A 67 -6.62 -7.48 -5.97
CA GLY A 67 -6.48 -7.48 -4.52
C GLY A 67 -5.03 -7.67 -4.12
N ILE A 68 -4.57 -6.94 -3.11
CA ILE A 68 -3.20 -6.93 -2.60
C ILE A 68 -3.20 -7.06 -1.09
N CYS A 69 -2.44 -8.02 -0.58
CA CYS A 69 -2.16 -8.22 0.84
C CYS A 69 -0.71 -8.63 1.03
N HIS A 70 -0.27 -8.76 2.29
CA HIS A 70 1.12 -9.09 2.61
C HIS A 70 1.20 -10.52 3.14
N TYR A 71 2.35 -11.16 3.02
CA TYR A 71 2.54 -12.57 3.41
C TYR A 71 2.26 -12.91 4.89
N ARG A 72 2.09 -11.90 5.75
CA ARG A 72 1.69 -12.03 7.17
C ARG A 72 0.41 -11.30 7.55
N ARG A 73 -0.31 -10.74 6.59
CA ARG A 73 -1.48 -9.89 6.84
C ARG A 73 -2.56 -10.21 5.83
N TYR A 74 -3.63 -10.85 6.29
CA TYR A 74 -4.69 -11.35 5.42
C TYR A 74 -6.04 -10.81 5.82
N PHE A 75 -6.86 -10.45 4.83
CA PHE A 75 -8.26 -10.13 5.06
C PHE A 75 -9.01 -11.38 5.50
N VAL A 76 -9.82 -11.24 6.56
CA VAL A 76 -10.55 -12.34 7.19
C VAL A 76 -11.95 -11.91 7.64
N GLN A 77 -12.88 -12.86 7.61
CA GLN A 77 -14.05 -12.87 8.48
C GLN A 77 -13.79 -13.87 9.61
N ASP A 78 -14.48 -15.01 9.65
CA ASP A 78 -14.10 -16.14 10.52
C ASP A 78 -12.90 -16.89 9.94
N GLU A 79 -12.79 -16.90 8.61
CA GLU A 79 -11.68 -17.47 7.86
C GLU A 79 -11.13 -16.44 6.86
N LEU A 80 -10.05 -16.80 6.15
CA LEU A 80 -9.56 -16.04 4.99
C LEU A 80 -10.71 -15.73 4.03
N LEU A 81 -10.78 -14.51 3.51
CA LEU A 81 -11.79 -14.17 2.51
C LEU A 81 -11.65 -15.05 1.26
N THR A 82 -12.77 -15.47 0.68
CA THR A 82 -12.77 -16.15 -0.63
C THR A 82 -12.81 -15.13 -1.76
N ILE A 83 -12.39 -15.53 -2.96
CA ILE A 83 -12.51 -14.67 -4.15
C ILE A 83 -13.97 -14.34 -4.44
N GLU A 84 -14.87 -15.32 -4.30
CA GLU A 84 -16.31 -15.14 -4.51
C GLU A 84 -16.87 -14.10 -3.54
N TYR A 85 -16.46 -14.14 -2.27
CA TYR A 85 -16.88 -13.13 -1.30
C TYR A 85 -16.42 -11.73 -1.71
N MET A 86 -15.14 -11.58 -2.08
CA MET A 86 -14.58 -10.29 -2.51
C MET A 86 -15.36 -9.74 -3.72
N GLU A 87 -15.62 -10.57 -4.72
CA GLU A 87 -16.38 -10.19 -5.91
C GLU A 87 -17.82 -9.79 -5.59
N GLN A 88 -18.50 -10.49 -4.68
CA GLN A 88 -19.84 -10.11 -4.25
C GLN A 88 -19.86 -8.79 -3.47
N CYS A 89 -18.83 -8.53 -2.65
CA CYS A 89 -18.65 -7.24 -2.01
C CYS A 89 -18.45 -6.12 -3.02
N LEU A 90 -17.63 -6.33 -4.06
CA LEU A 90 -17.37 -5.33 -5.09
C LEU A 90 -18.58 -4.99 -5.99
N LYS A 91 -19.67 -5.76 -5.93
CA LYS A 91 -20.96 -5.37 -6.54
C LYS A 91 -21.68 -4.27 -5.76
N LYS A 92 -21.35 -4.09 -4.48
CA LYS A 92 -22.01 -3.15 -3.55
C LYS A 92 -21.11 -1.99 -3.15
N TYR A 93 -19.81 -2.26 -3.08
CA TYR A 93 -18.76 -1.35 -2.63
C TYR A 93 -17.73 -1.16 -3.74
N ASP A 94 -17.09 0.01 -3.79
CA ASP A 94 -16.08 0.31 -4.81
C ASP A 94 -14.71 -0.27 -4.42
N ILE A 95 -14.46 -0.41 -3.12
CA ILE A 95 -13.16 -0.77 -2.57
C ILE A 95 -13.32 -1.44 -1.21
N ILE A 96 -12.52 -2.48 -0.98
CA ILE A 96 -12.35 -3.16 0.31
C ILE A 96 -10.96 -2.83 0.84
N VAL A 97 -10.89 -2.38 2.09
CA VAL A 97 -9.65 -1.99 2.77
C VAL A 97 -9.60 -2.59 4.18
N PRO A 98 -8.42 -2.66 4.81
CA PRO A 98 -8.32 -3.04 6.22
C PRO A 98 -9.17 -2.12 7.09
N ASP A 99 -9.72 -2.67 8.17
CA ASP A 99 -10.28 -1.86 9.24
C ASP A 99 -9.27 -0.85 9.79
N SER A 100 -9.79 0.33 10.12
CA SER A 100 -8.96 1.46 10.54
C SER A 100 -8.43 1.23 11.97
N GLY A 101 -7.12 1.06 12.11
CA GLY A 101 -6.46 1.11 13.41
C GLY A 101 -6.31 2.54 13.92
N MET A 102 -6.18 2.71 15.24
CA MET A 102 -5.88 4.00 15.85
C MET A 102 -4.41 4.10 16.21
N THR A 103 -3.83 5.29 16.02
CA THR A 103 -2.48 5.56 16.52
C THR A 103 -2.47 5.76 18.04
N MET A 104 -1.37 5.38 18.68
CA MET A 104 -1.13 5.61 20.11
C MET A 104 -0.70 7.05 20.45
N TYR A 105 -0.52 7.90 19.44
CA TYR A 105 -0.18 9.32 19.58
C TYR A 105 -1.42 10.19 19.44
N GLU A 106 -1.27 11.50 19.65
CA GLU A 106 -2.36 12.48 19.55
C GLU A 106 -3.08 12.44 18.19
N ASN A 107 -2.32 12.32 17.10
CA ASN A 107 -2.81 12.21 15.73
C ASN A 107 -1.75 11.58 14.81
N VAL A 108 -2.12 11.33 13.56
CA VAL A 108 -1.25 10.69 12.56
C VAL A 108 -0.02 11.54 12.21
N TYR A 109 -0.11 12.87 12.29
CA TYR A 109 1.05 13.75 12.15
C TYR A 109 2.07 13.47 13.26
N LYS A 110 1.63 13.48 14.53
CA LYS A 110 2.49 13.19 15.68
C LYS A 110 3.01 11.76 15.66
N HIS A 111 2.22 10.80 15.19
CA HIS A 111 2.71 9.46 14.93
C HIS A 111 3.88 9.44 13.94
N TYR A 112 3.75 10.13 12.80
CA TYR A 112 4.83 10.21 11.81
C TYR A 112 6.06 10.91 12.40
N GLU A 113 5.87 12.04 13.09
CA GLU A 113 6.95 12.81 13.73
C GLU A 113 7.77 11.98 14.72
N ASN A 114 7.09 11.11 15.49
CA ASN A 114 7.74 10.29 16.52
C ASN A 114 8.37 9.01 15.95
N ARG A 115 7.90 8.50 14.81
CA ARG A 115 8.37 7.22 14.24
C ARG A 115 9.29 7.39 13.03
N HIS A 116 9.23 8.52 12.36
CA HIS A 116 9.89 8.76 11.09
C HIS A 116 10.43 10.19 10.98
N LYS A 117 11.14 10.50 9.90
CA LYS A 117 11.67 11.85 9.65
C LYS A 117 10.57 12.78 9.15
N ILE A 118 10.07 13.66 10.03
CA ILE A 118 8.93 14.55 9.71
C ILE A 118 9.14 15.42 8.46
N LYS A 119 10.39 15.81 8.16
CA LYS A 119 10.72 16.58 6.96
C LYS A 119 10.22 15.90 5.66
N ASP A 120 10.22 14.56 5.60
CA ASP A 120 9.81 13.83 4.41
C ASP A 120 8.29 13.87 4.22
N LEU A 121 7.53 13.84 5.32
CA LEU A 121 6.07 14.03 5.28
C LEU A 121 5.71 15.45 4.85
N ASN A 122 6.45 16.45 5.32
CA ASN A 122 6.22 17.84 4.93
C ASN A 122 6.47 18.05 3.43
N ILE A 123 7.58 17.53 2.91
CA ILE A 123 7.88 17.55 1.47
C ILE A 123 6.80 16.80 0.67
N CYS A 124 6.32 15.66 1.17
CA CYS A 124 5.20 14.95 0.57
C CYS A 124 3.92 15.80 0.50
N GLY A 125 3.61 16.55 1.57
CA GLY A 125 2.50 17.49 1.61
C GLY A 125 2.65 18.64 0.61
N GLU A 126 3.86 19.18 0.45
CA GLU A 126 4.16 20.22 -0.55
C GLU A 126 3.99 19.71 -1.98
N VAL A 127 4.51 18.52 -2.29
CA VAL A 127 4.32 17.88 -3.60
C VAL A 127 2.83 17.65 -3.87
N LEU A 128 2.09 17.16 -2.89
CA LEU A 128 0.65 16.94 -3.02
C LEU A 128 -0.09 18.26 -3.29
N LEU A 129 0.22 19.33 -2.55
CA LEU A 129 -0.39 20.65 -2.77
C LEU A 129 -0.10 21.19 -4.17
N GLN A 130 1.11 20.99 -4.68
CA GLN A 130 1.50 21.47 -6.02
C GLN A 130 0.82 20.70 -7.14
N LYS A 131 0.76 19.37 -7.05
CA LYS A 131 0.30 18.49 -8.14
C LYS A 131 -1.20 18.20 -8.07
N TYR A 132 -1.73 18.08 -6.87
CA TYR A 132 -3.11 17.69 -6.59
C TYR A 132 -3.72 18.57 -5.48
N PRO A 133 -3.84 19.90 -5.69
CA PRO A 133 -4.31 20.83 -4.66
C PRO A 133 -5.69 20.48 -4.10
N LYS A 134 -6.55 19.83 -4.90
CA LYS A 134 -7.88 19.35 -4.50
C LYS A 134 -7.84 18.25 -3.44
N ASP A 135 -6.76 17.47 -3.36
CA ASP A 135 -6.57 16.38 -2.40
C ASP A 135 -5.93 16.86 -1.08
N TYR A 136 -5.35 18.07 -1.08
CA TYR A 136 -4.54 18.55 0.04
C TYR A 136 -5.35 18.79 1.32
N ALA A 137 -6.62 19.21 1.21
CA ALA A 137 -7.50 19.36 2.37
C ALA A 137 -7.73 18.02 3.08
N ALA A 138 -7.97 16.94 2.31
CA ALA A 138 -8.10 15.60 2.84
C ALA A 138 -6.79 15.10 3.48
N PHE A 139 -5.64 15.47 2.92
CA PHE A 139 -4.32 15.13 3.49
C PHE A 139 -4.14 15.74 4.87
N LYS A 140 -4.29 17.07 5.00
CA LYS A 140 -4.21 17.73 6.32
C LYS A 140 -5.19 17.13 7.31
N TRP A 141 -6.45 16.99 6.90
CA TRP A 141 -7.49 16.43 7.76
C TRP A 141 -7.11 15.03 8.24
N SER A 142 -6.62 14.16 7.36
CA SER A 142 -6.20 12.80 7.74
C SER A 142 -5.06 12.79 8.76
N LEU A 143 -4.12 13.75 8.65
CA LEU A 143 -2.99 13.87 9.56
C LEU A 143 -3.38 14.39 10.94
N GLU A 144 -4.44 15.19 11.03
CA GLU A 144 -5.03 15.72 12.27
C GLU A 144 -6.00 14.75 12.96
N ARG A 145 -6.20 13.56 12.39
CA ARG A 145 -7.01 12.48 12.99
C ARG A 145 -6.11 11.36 13.49
N ASN A 146 -6.70 10.39 14.16
CA ASN A 146 -5.98 9.27 14.77
C ASN A 146 -6.13 7.95 14.02
N PHE A 147 -6.87 7.91 12.90
CA PHE A 147 -7.08 6.70 12.10
C PHE A 147 -5.94 6.46 11.11
N MET A 148 -5.42 5.24 11.06
CA MET A 148 -4.35 4.81 10.15
C MET A 148 -4.85 3.73 9.19
N SER A 149 -4.35 3.75 7.95
CA SER A 149 -4.59 2.70 6.97
C SER A 149 -3.43 1.70 7.00
N LEU A 150 -3.74 0.41 7.02
CA LEU A 150 -2.74 -0.63 7.17
C LEU A 150 -2.12 -1.03 5.82
N GLY A 151 -0.80 -0.84 5.68
CA GLY A 151 0.04 -1.57 4.73
C GLY A 151 -0.31 -1.45 3.25
N ASN A 152 -0.97 -0.39 2.79
CA ASN A 152 -1.41 -0.24 1.39
C ASN A 152 -2.19 -1.46 0.85
N MET A 153 -2.85 -2.22 1.73
CA MET A 153 -3.64 -3.38 1.35
C MET A 153 -5.00 -2.93 0.83
N VAL A 154 -5.44 -3.52 -0.28
CA VAL A 154 -6.63 -3.07 -1.00
C VAL A 154 -7.19 -4.19 -1.87
N ILE A 155 -8.52 -4.26 -2.00
CA ILE A 155 -9.21 -5.07 -3.01
C ILE A 155 -10.21 -4.16 -3.74
N THR A 156 -10.11 -4.04 -5.06
CA THR A 156 -10.97 -3.14 -5.86
C THR A 156 -11.00 -3.57 -7.34
N SER A 157 -11.77 -2.85 -8.16
CA SER A 157 -11.68 -2.96 -9.62
C SER A 157 -10.31 -2.53 -10.12
N LYS A 158 -9.86 -3.11 -11.23
CA LYS A 158 -8.59 -2.74 -11.87
C LYS A 158 -8.57 -1.28 -12.30
N THR A 159 -9.69 -0.75 -12.79
CA THR A 159 -9.83 0.66 -13.17
C THR A 159 -9.52 1.60 -12.01
N LEU A 160 -10.13 1.35 -10.84
CA LEU A 160 -9.92 2.19 -9.67
C LEU A 160 -8.51 2.03 -9.09
N TYR A 161 -7.96 0.81 -9.14
CA TYR A 161 -6.57 0.55 -8.78
C TYR A 161 -5.58 1.31 -9.64
N ASP A 162 -5.82 1.38 -10.96
CA ASP A 162 -4.96 2.10 -11.90
C ASP A 162 -5.02 3.61 -11.69
N GLU A 163 -6.22 4.15 -11.40
CA GLU A 163 -6.39 5.54 -10.99
C GLU A 163 -5.58 5.85 -9.73
N TYR A 164 -5.71 5.01 -8.70
CA TYR A 164 -4.96 5.17 -7.45
C TYR A 164 -3.45 5.08 -7.67
N CYS A 165 -2.98 4.08 -8.41
CA CYS A 165 -1.55 3.91 -8.68
C CYS A 165 -0.99 5.08 -9.50
N SER A 166 -1.73 5.56 -10.50
CA SER A 166 -1.32 6.72 -11.28
C SER A 166 -1.12 7.94 -10.39
N TRP A 167 -2.04 8.20 -9.47
CA TRP A 167 -1.95 9.31 -8.52
C TRP A 167 -0.81 9.11 -7.51
N LEU A 168 -0.73 7.93 -6.91
CA LEU A 168 0.24 7.61 -5.85
C LEU A 168 1.68 7.72 -6.35
N PHE A 169 1.99 7.05 -7.46
CA PHE A 169 3.36 7.00 -7.97
C PHE A 169 3.80 8.32 -8.59
N ASP A 170 2.89 9.11 -9.16
CA ASP A 170 3.21 10.44 -9.65
C ASP A 170 3.62 11.41 -8.51
N ILE A 171 3.05 11.22 -7.31
CA ILE A 171 3.47 11.93 -6.09
C ILE A 171 4.80 11.38 -5.59
N LEU A 172 4.89 10.07 -5.35
CA LEU A 172 6.07 9.46 -4.72
C LEU A 172 7.33 9.64 -5.55
N PHE A 173 7.26 9.55 -6.89
CA PHE A 173 8.42 9.81 -7.75
C PHE A 173 8.86 11.27 -7.72
N GLU A 174 7.95 12.21 -7.44
CA GLU A 174 8.33 13.61 -7.27
C GLU A 174 8.94 13.86 -5.88
N VAL A 175 8.42 13.21 -4.83
CA VAL A 175 9.02 13.23 -3.49
C VAL A 175 10.43 12.64 -3.52
N GLU A 176 10.63 11.54 -4.25
CA GLU A 176 11.93 10.87 -4.38
C GLU A 176 13.03 11.81 -4.90
N LYS A 177 12.70 12.75 -5.77
CA LYS A 177 13.65 13.75 -6.29
C LYS A 177 14.00 14.84 -5.27
N ARG A 178 13.20 15.01 -4.22
CA ARG A 178 13.27 16.14 -3.28
C ARG A 178 13.80 15.77 -1.91
N ILE A 179 13.93 14.49 -1.60
CA ILE A 179 14.44 14.01 -0.31
C ILE A 179 15.82 13.38 -0.46
N ASN A 180 16.69 13.60 0.53
CA ASN A 180 17.97 12.88 0.66
C ASN A 180 17.86 11.85 1.80
N ILE A 181 18.07 10.58 1.45
CA ILE A 181 18.01 9.41 2.34
C ILE A 181 19.37 8.72 2.55
N GLU A 182 20.48 9.29 2.05
CA GLU A 182 21.82 8.68 2.12
C GLU A 182 22.23 8.33 3.56
N ASN A 183 21.89 9.21 4.50
CA ASN A 183 22.22 9.07 5.92
C ASN A 183 21.12 8.37 6.74
N TYR A 184 20.12 7.76 6.08
CA TYR A 184 19.07 7.03 6.79
C TYR A 184 19.52 5.62 7.13
N ASP A 185 19.11 5.14 8.31
CA ASP A 185 19.20 3.70 8.61
C ASP A 185 18.24 2.90 7.70
N ASP A 186 18.41 1.57 7.70
CA ASP A 186 17.63 0.70 6.82
C ASP A 186 16.12 0.71 7.10
N TYR A 187 15.72 1.06 8.33
CA TYR A 187 14.31 1.23 8.66
C TYR A 187 13.76 2.53 8.05
N GLN A 188 14.45 3.66 8.20
CA GLN A 188 14.03 4.96 7.69
C GLN A 188 14.12 5.05 6.16
N LYS A 189 14.99 4.27 5.51
CA LYS A 189 15.04 4.18 4.04
C LYS A 189 13.70 3.74 3.42
N ARG A 190 12.84 3.07 4.18
CA ARG A 190 11.48 2.64 3.77
C ARG A 190 10.47 3.79 3.68
N VAL A 191 10.95 5.03 3.61
CA VAL A 191 10.17 6.27 3.65
C VAL A 191 8.98 6.27 2.70
N PHE A 192 9.11 5.73 1.48
CA PHE A 192 8.00 5.74 0.52
C PHE A 192 6.88 4.79 0.92
N GLY A 193 7.19 3.65 1.54
CA GLY A 193 6.18 2.79 2.15
C GLY A 193 5.44 3.47 3.30
N PHE A 194 6.14 4.27 4.12
CA PHE A 194 5.49 5.04 5.19
C PHE A 194 4.61 6.17 4.64
N LEU A 195 5.10 6.91 3.64
CA LEU A 195 4.35 8.00 3.02
C LEU A 195 3.11 7.49 2.28
N SER A 196 3.22 6.37 1.58
CA SER A 196 2.09 5.81 0.83
C SER A 196 0.92 5.45 1.73
N GLU A 197 1.14 4.98 2.96
CA GLU A 197 0.06 4.69 3.91
C GLU A 197 -0.75 5.95 4.28
N ARG A 198 -0.08 7.13 4.36
CA ARG A 198 -0.76 8.41 4.63
C ARG A 198 -1.47 8.93 3.38
N LEU A 199 -0.83 8.78 2.22
CA LEU A 199 -1.41 9.12 0.93
C LEU A 199 -2.62 8.24 0.59
N PHE A 200 -2.61 6.96 0.95
CA PHE A 200 -3.74 6.06 0.71
C PHE A 200 -4.99 6.54 1.43
N ARG A 201 -4.88 6.88 2.72
CA ARG A 201 -5.99 7.45 3.50
C ARG A 201 -6.49 8.76 2.91
N THR A 202 -5.57 9.63 2.51
CA THR A 202 -5.89 10.90 1.82
C THR A 202 -6.70 10.64 0.56
N TRP A 203 -6.27 9.67 -0.25
CA TRP A 203 -6.92 9.32 -1.48
C TRP A 203 -8.33 8.83 -1.23
N LEU A 204 -8.53 7.88 -0.31
CA LEU A 204 -9.84 7.35 0.08
C LEU A 204 -10.81 8.45 0.55
N LEU A 205 -10.34 9.39 1.37
CA LEU A 205 -11.19 10.45 1.94
C LEU A 205 -11.68 11.48 0.91
N ASN A 206 -10.93 11.67 -0.18
CA ASN A 206 -11.25 12.70 -1.16
C ASN A 206 -12.04 12.19 -2.38
N ARG A 207 -12.45 10.92 -2.38
CA ARG A 207 -13.31 10.35 -3.42
C ARG A 207 -14.65 9.90 -2.81
N PRO A 208 -15.76 9.98 -3.56
CA PRO A 208 -17.08 9.53 -3.10
C PRO A 208 -17.21 7.99 -3.20
N LEU A 209 -16.29 7.25 -2.57
CA LEU A 209 -16.25 5.79 -2.65
C LEU A 209 -17.12 5.15 -1.57
N LYS A 210 -17.83 4.09 -1.94
CA LYS A 210 -18.43 3.14 -1.00
C LYS A 210 -17.33 2.20 -0.51
N VAL A 211 -16.77 2.52 0.64
CA VAL A 211 -15.69 1.74 1.27
C VAL A 211 -16.27 0.61 2.13
N ARG A 212 -15.74 -0.59 1.95
CA ARG A 212 -15.93 -1.72 2.88
C ARG A 212 -14.66 -1.93 3.68
N GLU A 213 -14.76 -1.88 5.00
CA GLU A 213 -13.66 -2.29 5.87
C GLU A 213 -13.80 -3.78 6.23
N GLU A 214 -12.68 -4.50 6.19
CA GLU A 214 -12.58 -5.90 6.59
C GLU A 214 -11.44 -6.09 7.59
N ARG A 215 -11.65 -7.02 8.54
CA ARG A 215 -10.66 -7.35 9.55
C ARG A 215 -9.42 -7.96 8.91
N VAL A 216 -8.26 -7.66 9.49
CA VAL A 216 -6.98 -8.25 9.07
C VAL A 216 -6.42 -9.17 10.16
N LEU A 217 -6.12 -10.42 9.79
CA LEU A 217 -5.36 -11.36 10.61
C LEU A 217 -3.87 -11.08 10.45
N PHE A 218 -3.17 -10.96 11.58
CA PHE A 218 -1.72 -10.87 11.64
C PHE A 218 -1.14 -12.24 12.01
N ILE A 219 -0.19 -12.71 11.21
CA ILE A 219 0.55 -13.94 11.49
C ILE A 219 1.90 -13.55 12.10
N ASP A 220 2.19 -14.09 13.29
CA ASP A 220 3.45 -13.87 13.99
C ASP A 220 4.65 -14.45 13.22
N GLU A 221 5.86 -14.02 13.59
CA GLU A 221 7.07 -14.62 13.06
C GLU A 221 7.21 -16.06 13.57
N GLN A 222 7.11 -17.01 12.64
CA GLN A 222 7.76 -18.31 12.80
C GLN A 222 9.25 -18.17 12.48
#